data_AF-A0A7W0FTJ0-F1
#
_entry.id   AF-A0A7W0FTJ0-F1
#
_cell.length_a   1.000
_cell.length_b   1.000
_cell.length_c   1.000
_cell.angle_alpha   90.00
_cell.angle_beta   90.00
_cell.angle_gamma   90.00
#
_symmetry.space_group_name_H-M   'P 1'
#
loop_
_entity.id
_entity.type
_entity.pdbx_description
1 polymer ?
#
loop_
_entity_poly.entity_id
_entity_poly.type
_entity_poly.pdbx_seq_one_letter_code
_entity_poly.pdbx_strand_id
1 'polypeptide(L)'
;MTTTNQGRPLHDDDPTIGRLVADTTKDVSSLIRSEIELAKTELKFSVKLGGIGAALLAVAAFIGLLAIIMISIAFAFFLDWWFAGTATAFAIVFVIYLLIAGVLALMGIKKIKQVKAPQQTIAAVKSNKQVLKRG
;
A
#
# COMPACT_ATOMS: atom_id res chain seq x y z
N MET A 1 52.76 -52.35 -48.90
CA MET A 1 51.48 -51.61 -49.03
C MET A 1 50.62 -52.01 -47.84
N THR A 2 50.62 -51.20 -46.78
CA THR A 2 49.90 -51.46 -45.52
C THR A 2 49.34 -50.14 -45.02
N THR A 3 48.02 -50.00 -45.11
CA THR A 3 47.24 -48.82 -44.72
C THR A 3 47.07 -48.78 -43.20
N THR A 4 47.60 -47.74 -42.53
CA THR A 4 47.27 -47.47 -41.13
C THR A 4 45.94 -46.73 -41.06
N ASN A 5 44.96 -47.36 -40.42
CA ASN A 5 43.62 -46.85 -40.22
C ASN A 5 43.64 -45.99 -38.94
N GLN A 6 43.66 -44.66 -39.10
CA GLN A 6 43.50 -43.74 -37.97
C GLN A 6 42.03 -43.74 -37.53
N GLY A 7 41.79 -44.32 -36.35
CA GLY A 7 40.57 -44.12 -35.59
C GLY A 7 40.46 -42.65 -35.16
N ARG A 8 39.61 -41.88 -35.84
CA ARG A 8 39.12 -40.60 -35.34
C ARG A 8 38.36 -40.86 -34.03
N PRO A 9 38.63 -40.16 -32.93
CA PRO A 9 37.73 -40.18 -31.78
C PRO A 9 36.39 -39.59 -32.26
N LEU A 10 35.37 -40.43 -32.33
CA LEU A 10 33.99 -39.98 -32.49
C LEU A 10 33.65 -39.24 -31.20
N HIS A 11 33.44 -37.92 -31.29
CA HIS A 11 32.82 -37.18 -30.21
C HIS A 11 31.41 -37.76 -30.01
N ASP A 12 31.20 -38.48 -28.91
CA ASP A 12 29.88 -38.90 -28.41
C ASP A 12 29.09 -37.71 -27.81
N ASP A 13 29.15 -36.55 -28.46
CA ASP A 13 28.45 -35.33 -28.03
C ASP A 13 27.30 -34.98 -28.98
N ASP A 14 26.54 -35.99 -29.42
CA ASP A 14 25.19 -35.72 -29.91
C ASP A 14 24.35 -35.23 -28.72
N PRO A 15 23.77 -34.01 -28.78
CA PRO A 15 22.96 -33.53 -27.68
C PRO A 15 21.74 -34.45 -27.53
N THR A 16 21.79 -35.29 -26.49
CA THR A 16 20.69 -36.17 -26.12
C THR A 16 19.46 -35.31 -25.85
N ILE A 17 18.29 -35.74 -26.33
CA ILE A 17 16.99 -35.06 -26.11
C ILE A 17 16.78 -34.72 -24.62
N GLY A 18 17.26 -35.58 -23.72
CA GLY A 18 17.22 -35.35 -22.27
C GLY A 18 18.04 -34.14 -21.80
N ARG A 19 19.16 -33.82 -22.46
CA ARG A 19 20.02 -32.66 -22.16
C ARG A 19 19.38 -31.36 -22.65
N LEU A 20 18.78 -31.35 -23.85
CA LEU A 20 18.02 -30.20 -24.37
C LEU A 20 16.79 -29.86 -23.50
N VAL A 21 16.04 -30.88 -23.06
CA VAL A 21 14.89 -30.70 -22.17
C VAL A 21 15.34 -30.18 -20.80
N ALA A 22 16.45 -30.71 -20.26
CA ALA A 22 17.02 -30.23 -18.99
C ALA A 22 17.49 -28.76 -19.09
N ASP A 23 18.17 -28.38 -20.17
CA ASP A 23 18.66 -27.02 -20.39
C ASP A 23 17.50 -26.02 -20.59
N THR A 24 16.49 -26.37 -21.38
CA THR A 24 15.29 -25.53 -21.58
C THR A 24 14.53 -25.34 -20.27
N THR A 25 14.39 -26.39 -19.45
CA THR A 25 13.73 -26.31 -18.14
C THR A 25 14.50 -25.39 -17.20
N LYS A 26 15.84 -25.40 -17.28
CA LYS A 26 16.72 -24.54 -16.50
C LYS A 26 16.61 -23.07 -16.91
N ASP A 27 16.48 -22.80 -18.20
CA ASP A 27 16.29 -21.44 -18.73
C ASP A 27 14.92 -20.87 -18.33
N VAL A 28 13.85 -21.65 -18.46
CA VAL A 28 12.51 -21.26 -17.98
C VAL A 28 12.54 -21.00 -16.46
N SER A 29 13.22 -21.86 -15.70
CA SER A 29 13.41 -21.66 -14.26
C SER A 29 14.19 -20.38 -13.94
N SER A 30 15.14 -19.99 -14.80
CA SER A 30 15.91 -18.75 -14.66
C SER A 30 15.06 -17.51 -14.94
N LEU A 31 14.21 -17.54 -15.97
CA LEU A 31 13.29 -16.44 -16.30
C LEU A 31 12.25 -16.21 -15.19
N ILE A 32 11.65 -17.29 -14.67
CA ILE A 32 10.69 -17.18 -13.57
C ILE A 32 11.36 -16.57 -12.33
N ARG A 33 12.59 -16.98 -12.02
CA ARG A 33 13.35 -16.40 -10.90
C ARG A 33 13.64 -14.92 -11.12
N SER A 34 14.00 -14.49 -12.33
CA SER A 34 14.29 -13.09 -12.62
C SER A 34 13.04 -12.21 -12.55
N GLU A 35 11.87 -12.68 -13.02
CA GLU A 35 10.59 -11.98 -12.83
C GLU A 35 10.24 -11.82 -11.35
N ILE A 36 10.44 -12.86 -10.54
CA ILE A 36 10.21 -12.81 -9.09
C ILE A 36 11.17 -11.83 -8.43
N GLU A 37 12.45 -11.81 -8.80
CA GLU A 37 13.43 -10.87 -8.26
C GLU A 37 13.10 -9.42 -8.62
N LEU A 38 12.64 -9.18 -9.84
CA LEU A 38 12.19 -7.87 -10.29
C LEU A 38 10.94 -7.42 -9.52
N ALA A 39 9.91 -8.27 -9.45
CA ALA A 39 8.68 -8.01 -8.69
C ALA A 39 8.98 -7.77 -7.20
N LYS A 40 9.92 -8.53 -6.62
CA LYS A 40 10.37 -8.33 -5.24
C LYS A 40 11.06 -6.99 -5.06
N THR A 41 11.81 -6.53 -6.05
CA THR A 41 12.50 -5.22 -6.02
C THR A 41 11.50 -4.08 -6.13
N GLU A 42 10.54 -4.16 -7.05
CA GLU A 42 9.46 -3.19 -7.22
C GLU A 42 8.56 -3.12 -5.98
N LEU A 43 8.23 -4.28 -5.40
CA LEU A 43 7.47 -4.36 -4.15
C LEU A 43 8.24 -3.73 -2.98
N LYS A 44 9.54 -4.04 -2.84
CA LYS A 44 10.39 -3.43 -1.80
C LYS A 44 10.43 -1.91 -1.93
N PHE A 45 10.55 -1.39 -3.15
CA PHE A 45 10.55 0.04 -3.42
C PHE A 45 9.21 0.68 -3.03
N SER A 46 8.10 0.06 -3.45
CA SER A 46 6.74 0.50 -3.13
C SER A 46 6.46 0.48 -1.62
N VAL A 47 6.86 -0.58 -0.92
CA VAL A 47 6.73 -0.69 0.54
C VAL A 47 7.60 0.33 1.26
N LYS A 48 8.83 0.57 0.79
CA LYS A 48 9.73 1.57 1.38
C LYS A 48 9.15 2.98 1.23
N LEU A 49 8.72 3.35 0.03
CA LEU A 49 8.11 4.66 -0.21
C LEU A 49 6.79 4.82 0.54
N GLY A 50 5.92 3.80 0.51
CA GLY A 50 4.69 3.79 1.28
C GLY A 50 4.94 3.89 2.78
N GLY A 51 5.94 3.19 3.31
CA GLY A 51 6.35 3.22 4.71
C GLY A 51 6.93 4.57 5.13
N ILE A 52 7.81 5.17 4.32
CA ILE A 52 8.33 6.53 4.55
C ILE A 52 7.20 7.55 4.49
N GLY A 53 6.31 7.46 3.49
CA GLY A 53 5.16 8.34 3.37
C GLY A 53 4.22 8.25 4.58
N ALA A 54 3.91 7.04 5.03
CA ALA A 54 3.10 6.82 6.23
C ALA A 54 3.77 7.37 7.49
N ALA A 55 5.08 7.17 7.65
CA ALA A 55 5.85 7.71 8.77
C ALA A 55 5.86 9.24 8.75
N LEU A 56 6.09 9.87 7.60
CA LEU A 56 6.04 11.33 7.43
C LEU A 56 4.65 11.89 7.76
N LEU A 57 3.58 11.24 7.28
CA LEU A 57 2.22 11.64 7.62
C LEU A 57 1.91 11.47 9.11
N ALA A 58 2.40 10.41 9.75
CA ALA A 58 2.23 10.23 11.19
C ALA A 58 2.94 11.33 12.00
N VAL A 59 4.17 11.68 11.63
CA VAL A 59 4.92 12.79 12.26
C VAL A 59 4.23 14.13 11.99
N ALA A 60 3.78 14.38 10.77
CA ALA A 60 3.06 15.60 10.42
C ALA A 60 1.74 15.72 11.19
N ALA A 61 0.98 14.63 11.34
CA ALA A 61 -0.24 14.60 12.14
C ALA A 61 0.05 14.88 13.62
N PHE A 62 1.14 14.31 14.18
CA PHE A 62 1.55 14.56 15.55
C PHE A 62 1.96 16.03 15.76
N ILE A 63 2.79 16.60 14.88
CA ILE A 63 3.18 18.01 14.94
C ILE A 63 1.94 18.91 14.77
N GLY A 64 1.03 18.57 13.85
CA GLY A 64 -0.23 19.28 13.66
C GLY A 64 -1.09 19.29 14.93
N LEU A 65 -1.17 18.16 15.65
CA LEU A 65 -1.85 18.08 16.94
C LEU A 65 -1.20 19.02 17.98
N LEU A 66 0.13 19.01 18.09
CA LEU A 66 0.85 19.91 19.00
C LEU A 66 0.63 21.39 18.64
N ALA A 67 0.65 21.73 17.34
CA ALA A 67 0.39 23.08 16.86
C ALA A 67 -1.04 23.53 17.19
N ILE A 68 -2.04 22.65 17.06
CA ILE A 68 -3.43 22.93 17.46
C ILE A 68 -3.50 23.21 18.96
N ILE A 69 -2.80 22.46 19.80
CA ILE A 69 -2.77 22.71 21.25
C ILE A 69 -2.14 24.08 21.55
N MET A 70 -0.97 24.39 20.97
CA MET A 70 -0.29 25.67 21.17
C MET A 70 -1.11 26.87 20.68
N ILE A 71 -1.70 26.79 19.49
CA ILE A 71 -2.52 27.89 18.96
C ILE A 71 -3.80 28.07 19.77
N SER A 72 -4.36 27.02 20.37
CA SER A 72 -5.51 27.12 21.28
C SER A 72 -5.19 27.96 22.51
N ILE A 73 -4.04 27.68 23.14
CA ILE A 73 -3.57 28.40 24.32
C ILE A 73 -3.24 29.85 23.94
N ALA A 74 -2.52 30.06 22.84
CA ALA A 74 -2.18 31.39 22.35
C ALA A 74 -3.44 32.21 22.03
N PHE A 75 -4.46 31.60 21.41
CA PHE A 75 -5.70 32.26 21.08
C PHE A 75 -6.55 32.57 22.32
N ALA A 76 -6.54 31.70 23.33
CA ALA A 76 -7.18 31.99 24.61
C ALA A 76 -6.49 33.17 25.32
N PHE A 77 -5.15 33.21 25.38
CA PHE A 77 -4.44 34.37 25.95
C PHE A 77 -4.61 35.63 25.13
N PHE A 78 -4.70 35.50 23.80
CA PHE A 78 -5.09 36.61 22.95
C PHE A 78 -6.45 37.13 23.43
N LEU A 79 -7.52 36.33 23.42
CA LEU A 79 -8.85 36.76 23.91
C LEU A 79 -8.82 37.35 25.34
N ASP A 80 -8.07 36.76 26.26
CA ASP A 80 -7.98 37.22 27.65
C ASP A 80 -7.49 38.67 27.75
N TRP A 81 -6.57 39.09 26.87
CA TRP A 81 -6.10 40.47 26.78
C TRP A 81 -7.23 41.48 26.52
N TRP A 82 -8.28 41.09 25.78
CA TRP A 82 -9.44 41.97 25.51
C TRP A 82 -10.58 41.78 26.51
N PHE A 83 -10.71 40.60 27.13
CA PHE A 83 -11.91 40.22 27.89
C PHE A 83 -11.71 39.96 29.40
N ALA A 84 -10.52 40.22 29.97
CA ALA A 84 -10.22 40.19 31.41
C ALA A 84 -10.81 38.98 32.16
N GLY A 85 -10.64 37.78 31.59
CA GLY A 85 -11.29 36.58 32.08
C GLY A 85 -10.77 35.35 31.36
N THR A 86 -9.68 34.78 31.88
CA THR A 86 -8.99 33.63 31.28
C THR A 86 -9.96 32.46 31.05
N ALA A 87 -10.83 32.16 32.02
CA ALA A 87 -11.83 31.10 31.89
C ALA A 87 -12.81 31.33 30.71
N THR A 88 -13.27 32.57 30.52
CA THR A 88 -14.18 32.94 29.43
C THR A 88 -13.49 32.80 28.07
N ALA A 89 -12.21 33.18 27.98
CA ALA A 89 -11.45 33.04 26.75
C ALA A 89 -11.31 31.57 26.33
N PHE A 90 -10.90 30.68 27.25
CA PHE A 90 -10.82 29.24 26.98
C PHE A 90 -12.19 28.64 26.62
N ALA A 91 -13.28 29.09 27.24
CA ALA A 91 -14.64 28.65 26.91
C ALA A 91 -15.03 29.01 25.47
N ILE A 92 -14.67 30.21 24.99
CA ILE A 92 -14.93 30.62 23.60
C ILE A 92 -14.13 29.75 22.63
N VAL A 93 -12.84 29.52 22.88
CA VAL A 93 -12.01 28.64 22.05
C VAL A 93 -12.59 27.22 21.99
N PHE A 94 -13.08 26.71 23.13
CA PHE A 94 -13.75 25.41 23.20
C PHE A 94 -15.01 25.35 22.33
N VAL A 95 -15.89 26.36 22.40
CA VAL A 95 -17.09 26.43 21.57
C VAL A 95 -16.74 26.48 20.07
N ILE A 96 -15.69 27.22 19.70
CA ILE A 96 -15.19 27.27 18.32
C ILE A 96 -14.78 25.87 17.84
N TYR A 97 -14.06 25.10 18.65
CA TYR A 97 -13.70 23.73 18.29
C TYR A 97 -14.89 22.80 18.19
N LEU A 98 -15.90 22.93 19.05
CA LEU A 98 -17.14 22.17 18.92
C LEU A 98 -17.85 22.44 17.60
N LEU A 99 -17.89 23.71 17.16
CA LEU A 99 -18.48 24.07 15.86
C LEU A 99 -17.69 23.45 14.70
N ILE A 100 -16.36 23.56 14.72
CA ILE A 100 -15.48 22.97 13.70
C ILE A 100 -15.67 21.44 13.65
N ALA A 101 -15.62 20.78 14.82
CA ALA A 101 -15.82 19.33 14.93
C ALA A 101 -17.20 18.90 14.43
N GLY A 102 -18.26 19.64 14.77
CA GLY A 102 -19.61 19.39 14.27
C GLY A 102 -19.69 19.46 12.74
N VAL A 103 -19.12 20.50 12.12
CA VAL A 103 -19.09 20.65 10.66
C VAL A 103 -18.31 19.51 10.00
N LEU A 104 -17.11 19.18 10.51
CA LEU A 104 -16.30 18.09 9.97
C LEU A 104 -16.99 16.73 10.11
N ALA A 105 -17.67 16.47 11.23
CA ALA A 105 -18.44 15.26 11.44
C ALA A 105 -19.59 15.15 10.43
N LEU A 106 -20.35 16.22 10.21
CA LEU A 106 -21.42 16.26 9.21
C LEU A 106 -20.90 16.02 7.80
N MET A 107 -19.78 16.65 7.43
CA MET A 107 -19.13 16.44 6.14
C MET A 107 -18.63 14.99 5.99
N GLY A 108 -17.99 14.44 7.01
CA GLY A 108 -17.51 13.06 7.04
C GLY A 108 -18.65 12.05 6.87
N ILE A 109 -19.73 12.21 7.63
CA ILE A 109 -20.94 11.39 7.50
C ILE A 109 -21.52 11.48 6.08
N LYS A 110 -21.58 12.70 5.51
CA LYS A 110 -22.07 12.89 4.14
C LYS A 110 -21.17 12.19 3.11
N LYS A 111 -19.86 12.24 3.27
CA LYS A 111 -18.89 11.56 2.40
C LYS A 111 -18.99 10.04 2.51
N ILE A 112 -19.08 9.49 3.72
CA ILE A 112 -19.28 8.05 3.95
C ILE A 112 -20.58 7.57 3.30
N LYS A 113 -21.68 8.33 3.47
CA LYS A 113 -22.98 8.02 2.84
C LYS A 113 -22.95 8.10 1.30
N GLN A 114 -22.04 8.86 0.71
CA GLN A 114 -21.86 8.94 -0.75
C GLN A 114 -21.10 7.74 -1.32
N VAL A 115 -20.37 6.97 -0.50
CA VAL A 115 -19.70 5.74 -0.95
C VAL A 115 -20.78 4.70 -1.22
N LYS A 116 -21.21 4.59 -2.48
CA LYS A 116 -22.08 3.50 -2.93
C LYS A 116 -21.33 2.19 -2.72
N ALA A 117 -21.96 1.24 -2.04
CA ALA A 117 -21.39 -0.10 -1.87
C ALA A 117 -21.05 -0.70 -3.25
N PRO A 118 -19.93 -1.43 -3.41
CA PRO A 118 -19.50 -1.93 -4.71
C PRO A 118 -20.56 -2.89 -5.29
N GLN A 119 -21.36 -2.39 -6.22
CA GLN A 119 -22.50 -3.12 -6.82
C GLN A 119 -22.04 -4.45 -7.43
N GLN A 120 -20.86 -4.47 -8.05
CA GLN A 120 -20.30 -5.66 -8.69
C GLN A 120 -19.83 -6.71 -7.66
N THR A 121 -19.23 -6.30 -6.55
CA THR A 121 -18.85 -7.21 -5.47
C THR A 121 -20.08 -7.82 -4.78
N ILE A 122 -21.15 -7.03 -4.62
CA ILE A 122 -22.42 -7.52 -4.07
C ILE A 122 -23.08 -8.52 -5.03
N ALA A 123 -23.06 -8.25 -6.34
CA ALA A 123 -23.58 -9.17 -7.36
C ALA A 123 -22.79 -10.49 -7.40
N ALA A 124 -21.45 -10.42 -7.35
CA ALA A 124 -20.60 -11.62 -7.35
C ALA A 124 -20.82 -12.49 -6.11
N VAL A 125 -20.94 -11.88 -4.92
CA VAL A 125 -21.21 -12.62 -3.67
C VAL A 125 -22.63 -13.21 -3.64
N LYS A 126 -23.63 -12.51 -4.19
CA LYS A 126 -24.99 -13.05 -4.32
C LYS A 126 -25.06 -14.23 -5.29
N SER A 127 -24.32 -14.17 -6.40
CA SER A 127 -24.22 -15.26 -7.38
C SER A 127 -23.59 -16.51 -6.74
N ASN A 128 -22.45 -16.35 -6.06
CA ASN A 128 -21.79 -17.48 -5.37
C ASN A 128 -22.67 -18.12 -4.30
N LYS A 129 -23.44 -17.34 -3.53
CA LYS A 129 -24.39 -17.90 -2.56
C LYS A 129 -25.54 -18.67 -3.23
N GLN A 130 -25.98 -18.28 -4.42
CA GLN A 130 -27.02 -19.02 -5.15
C GLN A 130 -26.49 -20.32 -5.75
N VAL A 131 -25.23 -20.36 -6.18
CA VAL A 131 -24.58 -21.58 -6.69
C VAL A 131 -24.39 -22.60 -5.56
N LEU A 132 -23.95 -22.17 -4.38
CA LEU A 132 -23.75 -23.04 -3.21
C LEU A 132 -25.05 -23.57 -2.57
N LYS A 133 -26.20 -22.94 -2.83
CA LYS A 133 -27.52 -23.42 -2.36
C LYS A 133 -28.17 -24.41 -3.34
N ARG A 134 -27.61 -24.58 -4.54
CA ARG A 134 -28.16 -25.43 -5.61
C ARG A 134 -27.36 -26.70 -5.87
N GLY A 135 -26.18 -26.85 -5.26
CA GLY A 135 -25.44 -28.12 -5.17
C GLY A 135 -25.59 -28.71 -3.79
#